data_AF-W9E1C4-F1
#
_entry.id   AF-W9E1C4-F1
#
_cell.length_a   1.000
_cell.length_b   1.000
_cell.length_c   1.000
_cell.angle_alpha   90.00
_cell.angle_beta   90.00
_cell.angle_gamma   90.00
#
_symmetry.space_group_name_H-M   'P 1'
#
loop_
_entity.id
_entity.type
_entity.pdbx_description
1 polymer ?
#
loop_
_entity_poly.entity_id
_entity_poly.type
_entity_poly.pdbx_seq_one_letter_code
_entity_poly.pdbx_strand_id
1 'polypeptide(L)'
;MVKSPEPSIEPGIHSSKVTERINATALELLKKHANGLRWSELVSMIMDSDPAFHPKTVNGCVWKLVEKYPDRVYKPSKGIFRLLEYK
;
A
#
# COMPACT_ATOMS: atom_id res chain seq x y z
N MET A 1 -28.21 -7.90 -15.23
CA MET A 1 -27.01 -7.05 -15.41
C MET A 1 -25.89 -7.63 -14.58
N VAL A 2 -24.91 -8.27 -15.23
CA VAL A 2 -23.59 -8.47 -14.60
C VAL A 2 -23.06 -7.08 -14.28
N LYS A 3 -22.77 -6.81 -13.01
CA LYS A 3 -22.01 -5.60 -12.68
C LYS A 3 -20.65 -5.81 -13.34
N SER A 4 -20.38 -5.03 -14.39
CA SER A 4 -19.01 -4.83 -14.86
C SER A 4 -18.16 -4.51 -13.63
N PRO A 5 -16.98 -5.13 -13.46
CA PRO A 5 -16.12 -4.78 -12.34
C PRO A 5 -15.89 -3.27 -12.40
N GLU A 6 -16.27 -2.57 -11.34
CA GLU A 6 -15.97 -1.16 -11.14
C GLU A 6 -14.46 -0.98 -11.37
N PRO A 7 -14.03 0.07 -12.10
CA PRO A 7 -12.61 0.25 -12.40
C PRO A 7 -11.87 0.27 -11.08
N SER A 8 -10.94 -0.67 -10.90
CA SER A 8 -10.05 -0.76 -9.76
C SER A 8 -9.46 0.64 -9.52
N ILE A 9 -9.95 1.36 -8.52
CA ILE A 9 -9.50 2.72 -8.21
C ILE A 9 -8.06 2.58 -7.72
N GLU A 10 -7.12 2.64 -8.65
CA GLU A 10 -5.71 2.65 -8.33
C GLU A 10 -5.43 3.91 -7.53
N PRO A 11 -4.84 3.79 -6.33
CA PRO A 11 -4.45 4.97 -5.60
C PRO A 11 -3.44 5.76 -6.43
N GLY A 12 -3.69 7.05 -6.64
CA GLY A 12 -2.81 7.92 -7.41
C GLY A 12 -1.83 8.68 -6.53
N ILE A 13 -0.55 8.70 -6.90
CA ILE A 13 0.51 9.49 -6.23
C ILE A 13 0.19 11.00 -6.24
N HIS A 14 -0.55 11.47 -7.25
CA HIS A 14 -0.99 12.85 -7.41
C HIS A 14 -2.45 13.11 -6.96
N SER A 15 -3.06 12.18 -6.22
CA SER A 15 -4.42 12.37 -5.70
C SER A 15 -4.48 13.54 -4.70
N SER A 16 -5.62 14.25 -4.64
CA SER A 16 -5.88 15.23 -3.59
C SER A 16 -6.04 14.59 -2.19
N LYS A 17 -6.28 13.27 -2.12
CA LYS A 17 -6.46 12.55 -0.85
C LYS A 17 -5.13 11.97 -0.38
N VAL A 18 -4.67 12.40 0.80
CA VAL A 18 -3.44 11.91 1.43
C VAL A 18 -3.41 10.38 1.58
N THR A 19 -4.55 9.75 1.88
CA THR A 19 -4.63 8.30 2.03
C THR A 19 -4.46 7.57 0.71
N GLU A 20 -4.93 8.13 -0.41
CA GLU A 20 -4.67 7.56 -1.73
C GLU A 20 -3.18 7.68 -2.06
N ARG A 21 -2.56 8.84 -1.83
CA ARG A 21 -1.11 9.02 -2.03
C ARG A 21 -0.28 8.03 -1.21
N ILE A 22 -0.58 7.86 0.08
CA ILE A 22 0.09 6.88 0.95
C ILE A 22 -0.05 5.44 0.42
N ASN A 23 -1.26 5.05 0.01
CA ASN A 23 -1.49 3.70 -0.52
C ASN A 23 -0.75 3.47 -1.84
N ALA A 24 -0.69 4.49 -2.70
CA ALA A 24 0.06 4.45 -3.94
C ALA A 24 1.56 4.26 -3.67
N THR A 25 2.14 5.07 -2.77
CA THR A 25 3.53 4.94 -2.34
C THR A 25 3.82 3.56 -1.78
N ALA A 26 2.93 3.03 -0.93
CA ALA A 26 3.09 1.70 -0.35
C ALA A 26 3.16 0.60 -1.43
N LEU A 27 2.27 0.66 -2.43
CA LEU A 27 2.26 -0.29 -3.54
C LEU A 27 3.50 -0.15 -4.43
N GLU A 28 3.95 1.07 -4.71
CA GLU A 28 5.19 1.30 -5.47
C GLU A 28 6.43 0.76 -4.75
N LEU A 29 6.52 0.95 -3.43
CA LEU A 29 7.60 0.38 -2.63
C LEU A 29 7.55 -1.15 -2.68
N LEU A 30 6.39 -1.75 -2.47
CA LEU A 30 6.26 -3.22 -2.56
C LEU A 30 6.58 -3.75 -3.97
N LYS A 31 6.33 -2.98 -5.03
CA LYS A 31 6.74 -3.32 -6.41
C LYS A 31 8.26 -3.27 -6.60
N LYS A 32 8.95 -2.32 -5.95
CA LYS A 32 10.42 -2.22 -5.98
C LYS A 32 11.09 -3.31 -5.15
N HIS A 33 10.38 -3.91 -4.19
CA HIS A 33 10.90 -4.92 -3.28
C HIS A 33 10.21 -6.26 -3.48
N ALA A 34 10.69 -7.07 -4.44
CA ALA A 34 10.09 -8.34 -4.81
C ALA A 34 9.94 -9.34 -3.66
N ASN A 35 10.78 -9.26 -2.60
CA ASN A 35 10.68 -10.09 -1.40
C ASN A 35 9.67 -9.59 -0.37
N GLY A 36 9.06 -8.44 -0.61
CA GLY A 36 8.23 -7.72 0.35
C GLY A 36 9.05 -6.87 1.32
N LEU A 37 8.34 -6.19 2.22
CA LEU A 37 8.91 -5.30 3.24
C LEU A 37 8.30 -5.59 4.61
N ARG A 38 9.09 -5.42 5.68
CA ARG A 38 8.54 -5.42 7.03
C ARG A 38 7.67 -4.19 7.25
N TRP A 39 6.69 -4.30 8.14
CA TRP A 39 5.81 -3.19 8.51
C TRP A 39 6.59 -1.92 8.88
N SER A 40 7.61 -2.04 9.74
CA SER A 40 8.43 -0.92 10.17
C SER A 40 9.22 -0.29 9.02
N GLU A 41 9.77 -1.11 8.12
CA GLU A 41 10.50 -0.63 6.94
C GLU A 41 9.56 0.10 5.98
N LEU A 42 8.40 -0.50 5.69
CA LEU A 42 7.39 0.08 4.81
C LEU A 42 6.87 1.42 5.36
N VAL A 43 6.57 1.51 6.66
CA VAL A 43 6.17 2.76 7.31
C VAL A 43 7.27 3.81 7.22
N SER A 44 8.53 3.45 7.54
CA SER A 44 9.66 4.38 7.48
C SER A 44 9.84 4.92 6.06
N MET A 45 9.90 4.04 5.06
CA MET A 45 10.07 4.44 3.66
C MET A 45 8.94 5.33 3.13
N ILE A 46 7.69 5.10 3.57
CA ILE A 46 6.57 5.97 3.23
C ILE A 46 6.76 7.36 3.87
N MET A 47 7.11 7.42 5.15
CA MET A 47 7.33 8.70 5.84
C MET A 47 8.53 9.47 5.27
N ASP A 48 9.58 8.77 4.87
CA ASP A 48 10.77 9.36 4.23
C ASP A 48 10.48 9.87 2.81
N SER A 49 9.46 9.31 2.14
CA SER A 49 9.10 9.72 0.78
C SER A 49 8.37 11.07 0.71
N ASP A 50 7.61 11.42 1.75
CA ASP A 50 6.91 12.70 1.83
C ASP A 50 6.71 13.12 3.30
N PRO A 51 7.38 14.20 3.75
CA PRO A 51 7.25 14.70 5.13
C PRO A 51 5.84 15.23 5.46
N ALA A 52 4.96 15.44 4.47
CA ALA A 52 3.56 15.78 4.70
C ALA A 52 2.74 14.60 5.21
N PHE A 53 3.25 13.37 5.12
CA PHE A 53 2.55 12.18 5.60
C PHE A 53 2.60 12.07 7.12
N HIS A 54 1.44 12.26 7.74
CA HIS A 54 1.33 12.15 9.19
C HIS A 54 1.50 10.68 9.66
N PRO A 55 2.32 10.38 10.68
CA PRO A 55 2.64 9.01 11.10
C PRO A 55 1.41 8.15 11.42
N LYS A 56 0.41 8.73 12.11
CA LYS A 56 -0.85 8.01 12.42
C LYS A 56 -1.60 7.57 11.17
N THR A 57 -1.60 8.39 10.12
CA THR A 57 -2.29 8.10 8.86
C THR A 57 -1.55 7.01 8.09
N VAL A 58 -0.21 7.11 8.03
CA VAL A 58 0.64 6.07 7.43
C VAL A 58 0.39 4.72 8.10
N ASN A 59 0.48 4.67 9.43
CA ASN A 59 0.23 3.44 10.20
C ASN A 59 -1.15 2.85 9.91
N GLY A 60 -2.19 3.69 9.88
CA GLY A 60 -3.56 3.25 9.58
C GLY A 60 -3.72 2.72 8.16
N CYS A 61 -3.12 3.38 7.17
CA CYS A 61 -3.14 2.94 5.77
C CYS A 61 -2.39 1.63 5.58
N VAL A 62 -1.17 1.51 6.13
CA VAL A 62 -0.36 0.28 6.03
C VAL A 62 -1.06 -0.89 6.73
N TRP A 63 -1.68 -0.66 7.90
CA TRP A 63 -2.43 -1.70 8.60
C TRP A 63 -3.56 -2.27 7.74
N LYS A 64 -4.36 -1.37 7.13
CA LYS A 64 -5.50 -1.71 6.27
C LYS A 64 -5.12 -2.08 4.83
N LEU A 65 -3.83 -2.09 4.49
CA LEU A 65 -3.37 -2.26 3.10
C LEU A 65 -3.85 -3.57 2.49
N VAL A 66 -3.82 -4.66 3.26
CA VAL A 66 -4.30 -6.00 2.81
C VAL A 66 -5.82 -6.12 2.76
N GLU A 67 -6.54 -5.37 3.60
CA GLU A 67 -8.00 -5.33 3.57
C GLU A 67 -8.50 -4.50 2.38
N LYS A 68 -7.74 -3.45 2.02
CA LYS A 68 -8.09 -2.54 0.93
C LYS A 68 -7.65 -3.05 -0.44
N TYR A 69 -6.56 -3.81 -0.52
CA TYR A 69 -6.04 -4.38 -1.76
C TYR A 69 -5.79 -5.89 -1.61
N PRO A 70 -6.81 -6.70 -1.26
CA PRO A 70 -6.65 -8.14 -1.03
C PRO A 70 -6.26 -8.91 -2.31
N ASP A 71 -6.56 -8.35 -3.48
CA ASP A 71 -6.21 -8.86 -4.81
C ASP A 71 -4.77 -8.49 -5.23
N ARG A 72 -4.08 -7.62 -4.48
CA ARG A 72 -2.71 -7.17 -4.79
C ARG A 72 -1.70 -7.47 -3.71
N VAL A 73 -2.08 -7.38 -2.43
CA VAL A 73 -1.15 -7.45 -1.30
C VAL A 73 -1.54 -8.59 -0.38
N TYR A 74 -0.55 -9.40 0.01
CA TYR A 74 -0.71 -10.45 1.01
C TYR A 74 0.41 -10.38 2.05
N LYS A 75 0.27 -11.16 3.12
CA LYS A 75 1.28 -11.29 4.17
C LYS A 75 1.88 -12.69 4.13
N PRO A 76 3.10 -12.90 3.59
CA PRO A 76 3.76 -14.20 3.61
C PRO A 76 4.15 -14.63 5.03
N SER A 77 4.31 -13.68 5.95
CA SER A 77 4.61 -13.91 7.37
C SER A 77 4.13 -12.73 8.22
N LYS A 78 4.06 -12.91 9.55
CA LYS A 78 3.64 -11.84 10.47
C LYS A 78 4.52 -10.59 10.29
N GLY A 79 3.88 -9.49 9.91
CA GLY A 79 4.54 -8.19 9.75
C GLY A 79 5.30 -8.01 8.44
N ILE A 80 5.23 -8.93 7.48
CA ILE A 80 5.76 -8.74 6.12
C ILE A 80 4.59 -8.48 5.17
N PHE A 81 4.72 -7.48 4.31
CA PHE A 81 3.78 -7.18 3.23
C PHE A 81 4.46 -7.44 1.90
N ARG A 82 3.75 -8.06 0.95
CA ARG A 82 4.30 -8.41 -0.37
C ARG A 82 3.20 -8.37 -1.44
N LEU A 83 3.58 -8.05 -2.68
CA LEU A 83 2.65 -8.13 -3.80
C LEU A 83 2.40 -9.59 -4.21
N LEU A 84 1.15 -9.89 -4.58
CA LEU A 84 0.73 -11.18 -5.10
C LEU A 84 1.38 -11.53 -6.44
N GLU A 85 1.79 -10.54 -7.24
CA GLU A 85 2.51 -10.76 -8.51
C GLU A 85 3.87 -11.46 -8.33
N TYR A 86 4.44 -11.43 -7.12
CA TYR A 86 5.71 -12.08 -6.79
C TYR A 86 5.54 -13.38 -6.00
N LYS A 87 4.30 -13.80 -5.73
CA LYS A 87 4.01 -15.08 -5.08
C LYS A 87 4.31 -16.23 -6.02
#